data_AF-A0A358M9Q7-F1
#
_entry.id   AF-A0A358M9Q7-F1
#
_cell.length_a   1.000
_cell.length_b   1.000
_cell.length_c   1.000
_cell.angle_alpha   90.00
_cell.angle_beta   90.00
_cell.angle_gamma   90.00
#
_symmetry.space_group_name_H-M   'P 1'
#
loop_
_entity.id
_entity.type
_entity.pdbx_description
1 polymer ?
#
loop_
_entity_poly.entity_id
_entity_poly.type
_entity_poly.pdbx_seq_one_letter_code
_entity_poly.pdbx_strand_id
1 'polypeptide(L)'
;SARQLRGASMQDVIFSGTENRKPVGMAEVSLVMDNEDRFLNIDFSEVKITRRLYRSGDSEYLINNAQCRMKDIHLLFADTGIGKDGYSLIGQGRVDEILNSKSEDRRNIFEDASGIMKYRMRKQESERKLNLTEQNLLRVGDIVSELAQQLKPLEKQAETAKKYLDYKYELRGIEVGVLVDGIDFAEERLKKIIDDIEILTQDRT
;
A
#
# COMPACT_ATOMS: atom_id res chain seq x y z
N SER A 1 11.20 28.11 -9.36
CA SER A 1 9.99 27.68 -10.10
C SER A 1 10.14 28.06 -11.57
N ALA A 2 9.54 27.35 -12.55
CA ALA A 2 9.64 27.67 -13.99
C ALA A 2 9.35 29.15 -14.31
N ARG A 3 8.49 29.77 -13.50
CA ARG A 3 8.17 31.20 -13.53
C ARG A 3 9.37 32.13 -13.35
N GLN A 4 10.37 31.74 -12.54
CA GLN A 4 11.64 32.48 -12.37
C GLN A 4 12.57 32.33 -13.58
N LEU A 5 12.43 31.25 -14.34
CA LEU A 5 13.19 30.97 -15.57
C LEU A 5 12.48 31.49 -16.82
N ARG A 6 11.39 32.26 -16.66
CA ARG A 6 10.52 32.75 -17.76
C ARG A 6 9.91 31.63 -18.63
N GLY A 7 9.83 30.41 -18.10
CA GLY A 7 9.09 29.29 -18.72
C GLY A 7 7.66 29.22 -18.19
N ALA A 8 6.71 28.86 -19.06
CA ALA A 8 5.33 28.57 -18.68
C ALA A 8 5.24 27.20 -17.98
N SER A 9 6.06 26.24 -18.40
CA SER A 9 6.17 24.91 -17.79
C SER A 9 7.63 24.54 -17.49
N MET A 10 7.84 23.55 -16.64
CA MET A 10 9.20 23.01 -16.44
C MET A 10 9.76 22.35 -17.71
N GLN A 11 8.89 21.84 -18.59
CA GLN A 11 9.31 21.20 -19.86
C GLN A 11 10.00 22.19 -20.80
N ASP A 12 9.75 23.49 -20.64
CA ASP A 12 10.34 24.56 -21.46
C ASP A 12 11.86 24.71 -21.22
N VAL A 13 12.37 24.11 -20.14
CA VAL A 13 13.81 24.02 -19.85
C VAL A 13 14.49 23.01 -20.77
N ILE A 14 13.75 22.07 -21.36
CA ILE A 14 14.30 21.05 -22.27
C ILE A 14 14.56 21.68 -23.64
N PHE A 15 15.76 21.48 -24.17
CA PHE A 15 16.16 22.05 -25.45
C PHE A 15 15.22 21.63 -26.59
N SER A 16 14.51 22.61 -27.14
CA SER A 16 13.48 22.44 -28.17
C SER A 16 13.99 22.37 -29.61
N GLY A 17 15.31 22.34 -29.79
CA GLY A 17 15.93 22.30 -31.11
C GLY A 17 16.21 23.69 -31.69
N THR A 18 17.03 23.72 -32.72
CA THR A 18 17.30 24.87 -33.60
C THR A 18 17.29 24.39 -35.04
N GLU A 19 17.41 25.30 -36.01
CA GLU A 19 17.52 24.94 -37.44
C GLU A 19 18.62 23.89 -37.71
N ASN A 20 19.70 23.93 -36.92
CA ASN A 20 20.88 23.07 -37.08
C ASN A 20 20.91 21.87 -36.12
N ARG A 21 20.01 21.79 -35.12
CA ARG A 21 20.06 20.72 -34.11
C ARG A 21 18.66 20.27 -33.69
N LYS A 22 18.44 18.96 -33.77
CA LYS A 22 17.15 18.35 -33.39
C LYS A 22 16.83 18.59 -31.89
N PRO A 23 15.53 18.69 -31.54
CA PRO A 23 15.09 18.71 -30.15
C PRO A 23 15.53 17.45 -29.41
N VAL A 24 15.70 17.58 -28.09
CA VAL A 24 15.99 16.45 -27.19
C VAL A 24 14.79 16.17 -26.29
N GLY A 25 14.66 14.92 -25.83
CA GLY A 25 13.56 14.48 -24.96
C GLY A 25 13.80 14.71 -23.47
N MET A 26 15.02 15.08 -23.09
CA MET A 26 15.45 15.17 -21.69
C MET A 26 16.48 16.31 -21.51
N ALA A 27 16.41 16.99 -20.37
CA ALA A 27 17.48 17.85 -19.87
C ALA A 27 18.10 17.21 -18.61
N GLU A 28 19.42 17.22 -18.52
CA GLU A 28 20.16 16.77 -17.32
C GLU A 28 21.05 17.90 -16.85
N VAL A 29 21.06 18.15 -15.54
CA VAL A 29 22.01 19.04 -14.88
C VAL A 29 22.69 18.26 -13.76
N SER A 30 24.01 18.32 -13.72
CA SER A 30 24.83 17.73 -12.66
C SER A 30 25.64 18.82 -11.96
N LEU A 31 25.59 18.84 -10.63
CA LEU A 31 26.42 19.68 -9.77
C LEU A 31 27.40 18.76 -9.04
N VAL A 32 28.70 19.05 -9.15
CA VAL A 32 29.75 18.33 -8.44
C VAL A 32 30.30 19.26 -7.36
N MET A 33 30.36 18.78 -6.13
CA MET A 33 30.87 19.51 -4.98
C MET A 33 31.95 18.70 -4.30
N ASP A 34 32.99 19.40 -3.87
CA ASP A 34 33.96 18.88 -2.92
C ASP A 34 33.29 18.81 -1.53
N ASN A 35 33.51 17.68 -0.84
CA ASN A 35 32.99 17.36 0.47
C ASN A 35 34.09 16.78 1.39
N GLU A 36 35.36 17.14 1.15
CA GLU A 36 36.49 16.76 2.01
C GLU A 36 36.31 17.20 3.48
N ASP A 37 35.68 18.36 3.70
CA ASP A 37 35.36 18.89 5.02
C ASP A 37 34.15 18.22 5.69
N ARG A 38 33.50 17.28 4.98
CA ARG A 38 32.26 16.59 5.38
C ARG A 38 31.13 17.54 5.75
N PHE A 39 31.07 18.68 5.07
CA PHE A 39 29.97 19.63 5.21
C PHE A 39 28.61 19.02 4.85
N LEU A 40 28.58 18.15 3.84
CA LEU A 40 27.46 17.27 3.52
C LEU A 40 27.62 15.97 4.32
N ASN A 41 26.56 15.57 5.02
CA ASN A 41 26.54 14.38 5.88
C ASN A 41 26.45 13.07 5.06
N ILE A 42 27.47 12.82 4.23
CA ILE A 42 27.63 11.68 3.33
C ILE A 42 29.12 11.28 3.35
N ASP A 43 29.39 9.97 3.35
CA ASP A 43 30.75 9.39 3.38
C ASP A 43 31.46 9.40 2.02
N PHE A 44 31.30 10.47 1.24
CA PHE A 44 32.02 10.66 -0.02
C PHE A 44 32.73 12.01 -0.01
N SER A 45 34.01 12.03 -0.39
CA SER A 45 34.82 13.24 -0.53
C SER A 45 34.39 14.10 -1.72
N GLU A 46 33.72 13.51 -2.71
CA GLU A 46 33.11 14.23 -3.83
C GLU A 46 31.64 13.81 -3.95
N VAL A 47 30.75 14.79 -4.06
CA VAL A 47 29.30 14.57 -4.17
C VAL A 47 28.80 15.16 -5.49
N LYS A 48 28.34 14.29 -6.38
CA LYS A 48 27.66 14.62 -7.63
C LYS A 48 26.15 14.50 -7.46
N ILE A 49 25.44 15.62 -7.56
CA ILE A 49 23.98 15.66 -7.54
C ILE A 49 23.47 15.92 -8.95
N THR A 50 22.63 15.03 -9.47
CA THR A 50 22.09 15.13 -10.82
C THR A 50 20.58 15.22 -10.76
N ARG A 51 20.00 16.13 -11.55
CA ARG A 51 18.56 16.18 -11.83
C ARG A 51 18.33 15.99 -13.32
N ARG A 52 17.47 15.05 -13.67
CA ARG A 52 16.96 14.86 -15.03
C ARG A 52 15.50 15.26 -15.11
N LEU A 53 15.12 15.85 -16.22
CA LEU A 53 13.75 16.22 -16.53
C LEU A 53 13.39 15.69 -17.90
N TYR A 54 12.27 14.99 -17.98
CA TYR A 54 11.73 14.43 -19.22
C TYR A 54 10.55 15.24 -19.73
N ARG A 55 10.28 15.17 -21.04
CA ARG A 55 9.09 15.82 -21.63
C ARG A 55 7.76 15.26 -21.13
N SER A 56 7.74 14.06 -20.55
CA SER A 56 6.57 13.53 -19.85
C SER A 56 6.19 14.36 -18.62
N GLY A 57 7.10 15.20 -18.10
CA GLY A 57 6.96 15.92 -16.84
C GLY A 57 7.66 15.22 -15.67
N ASP A 58 8.14 13.99 -15.87
CA ASP A 58 8.85 13.24 -14.84
C ASP A 58 10.20 13.87 -14.52
N SER A 59 10.53 13.91 -13.22
CA SER A 59 11.83 14.34 -12.73
C SER A 59 12.53 13.18 -12.03
N GLU A 60 13.77 12.89 -12.43
CA GLU A 60 14.64 11.93 -11.76
C GLU A 60 15.75 12.68 -11.02
N TYR A 61 16.10 12.17 -9.84
CA TYR A 61 17.10 12.74 -8.95
C TYR A 61 18.15 11.68 -8.63
N LEU A 62 19.43 12.03 -8.73
CA LEU A 62 20.54 11.12 -8.45
C LEU A 62 21.57 11.78 -7.53
N ILE A 63 22.15 11.00 -6.63
CA ILE A 63 23.32 11.35 -5.83
C ILE A 63 24.39 10.30 -6.14
N ASN A 64 25.56 10.72 -6.63
CA ASN A 64 26.64 9.84 -7.08
C ASN A 64 26.14 8.74 -8.05
N ASN A 65 25.28 9.12 -8.99
CA ASN A 65 24.60 8.25 -9.96
C ASN A 65 23.62 7.22 -9.35
N ALA A 66 23.38 7.20 -8.04
CA ALA A 66 22.35 6.39 -7.41
C ALA A 66 21.02 7.16 -7.39
N GLN A 67 19.92 6.50 -7.79
CA GLN A 67 18.59 7.11 -7.80
C GLN A 67 18.12 7.41 -6.37
N CYS A 68 17.58 8.61 -6.17
CA CYS A 68 17.09 9.07 -4.87
C CYS A 68 15.80 9.88 -5.05
N ARG A 69 15.14 10.25 -3.95
CA ARG A 69 13.95 11.11 -4.01
C ARG A 69 14.37 12.56 -3.84
N MET A 70 13.55 13.46 -4.38
CA MET A 70 13.71 14.91 -4.17
C MET A 70 13.88 15.28 -2.69
N LYS A 71 13.12 14.62 -1.79
CA LYS A 71 13.20 14.84 -0.34
C LYS A 71 14.59 14.50 0.23
N ASP A 72 15.26 13.50 -0.30
CA ASP A 72 16.57 13.06 0.18
C ASP A 72 17.63 14.12 -0.14
N ILE A 73 17.57 14.74 -1.33
CA ILE A 73 18.40 15.91 -1.68
C ILE A 73 18.09 17.12 -0.80
N HIS A 74 16.81 17.39 -0.50
CA HIS A 74 16.46 18.51 0.39
C HIS A 74 17.01 18.29 1.81
N LEU A 75 16.95 17.05 2.30
CA LEU A 75 17.49 16.70 3.60
C LEU A 75 19.01 16.83 3.65
N LEU A 76 19.69 16.48 2.55
CA LEU A 76 21.15 16.61 2.43
C LEU A 76 21.61 18.07 2.62
N PHE A 77 20.86 19.02 2.06
CA PHE A 77 21.17 20.46 2.19
C PHE A 77 20.50 21.15 3.38
N ALA A 78 19.63 20.49 4.13
CA ALA A 78 18.85 21.11 5.20
C ALA A 78 19.74 21.73 6.30
N ASP A 79 20.87 21.10 6.60
CA ASP A 79 21.81 21.54 7.64
C ASP A 79 22.92 22.48 7.09
N THR A 80 22.95 22.71 5.77
CA THR A 80 24.01 23.48 5.09
C THR A 80 23.67 24.96 4.87
N GLY A 81 22.39 25.34 5.03
CA GLY A 81 21.91 26.67 4.66
C GLY A 81 21.78 26.92 3.14
N ILE A 82 22.18 25.99 2.28
CA ILE A 82 22.06 26.03 0.80
C ILE A 82 20.72 25.42 0.33
N GLY A 83 19.70 25.42 1.20
CA GLY A 83 18.38 24.86 0.91
C GLY A 83 17.60 25.62 -0.18
N LYS A 84 16.40 25.13 -0.49
CA LYS A 84 15.46 25.75 -1.46
C LYS A 84 15.16 27.23 -1.17
N ASP A 85 15.30 27.64 0.09
CA ASP A 85 15.11 29.01 0.58
C ASP A 85 16.44 29.64 1.06
N GLY A 86 17.58 29.02 0.73
CA GLY A 86 18.90 29.45 1.15
C GLY A 86 19.24 30.86 0.65
N TYR A 87 19.82 31.66 1.54
CA TYR A 87 20.25 33.04 1.30
C TYR A 87 21.31 33.17 0.20
N SER A 88 21.91 32.05 -0.20
CA SER A 88 23.01 31.98 -1.16
C SER A 88 22.59 32.25 -2.61
N LEU A 89 21.29 32.22 -2.93
CA LEU A 89 20.77 32.52 -4.27
C LEU A 89 19.94 33.81 -4.26
N ILE A 90 20.59 34.94 -4.48
CA ILE A 90 19.93 36.25 -4.59
C ILE A 90 19.39 36.40 -6.02
N GLY A 91 18.13 36.02 -6.22
CA GLY A 91 17.41 36.31 -7.45
C GLY A 91 16.98 37.78 -7.55
N GLN A 92 16.69 38.24 -8.77
CA GLN A 92 16.16 39.58 -9.01
C GLN A 92 14.81 39.76 -8.27
N GLY A 93 14.70 40.81 -7.45
CA GLY A 93 13.49 41.12 -6.66
C GLY A 93 13.40 40.44 -5.29
N ARG A 94 14.37 39.61 -4.90
CA ARG A 94 14.34 38.91 -3.59
C ARG A 94 14.51 39.87 -2.40
N VAL A 95 15.23 40.97 -2.57
CA VAL A 95 15.40 42.00 -1.51
C VAL A 95 14.07 42.67 -1.20
N ASP A 96 13.32 43.06 -2.23
CA ASP A 96 11.99 43.67 -2.07
C ASP A 96 10.97 42.68 -1.48
N GLU A 97 11.08 41.40 -1.84
CA GLU A 97 10.25 40.32 -1.27
C GLU A 97 10.50 40.15 0.23
N ILE A 98 11.77 40.14 0.67
CA ILE A 98 12.12 40.02 2.09
C ILE A 98 11.62 41.24 2.87
N LEU A 99 11.77 42.45 2.34
CA LEU A 99 11.30 43.68 2.98
C LEU A 99 9.77 43.75 3.09
N ASN A 100 9.04 43.25 2.08
CA ASN A 100 7.58 43.25 2.05
C ASN A 100 6.93 41.97 2.59
N SER A 101 7.73 40.99 3.02
CA SER A 101 7.24 39.71 3.53
C SER A 101 6.38 39.87 4.79
N LYS A 102 5.36 39.02 4.96
CA LYS A 102 4.57 38.96 6.19
C LYS A 102 5.42 38.39 7.33
N SER A 103 5.04 38.70 8.58
CA SER A 103 5.75 38.24 9.77
C SER A 103 5.93 36.72 9.83
N GLU A 104 4.99 35.94 9.28
CA GLU A 104 5.06 34.48 9.20
C GLU A 104 6.15 33.98 8.23
N ASP A 105 6.26 34.60 7.05
CA ASP A 105 7.29 34.25 6.06
C ASP A 105 8.68 34.61 6.57
N ARG A 106 8.80 35.77 7.23
CA ARG A 106 10.02 36.20 7.91
C ARG A 106 10.44 35.24 9.02
N ARG A 107 9.48 34.69 9.78
CA ARG A 107 9.77 33.72 10.83
C ARG A 107 10.38 32.43 10.27
N ASN A 108 9.86 31.91 9.16
CA ASN A 108 10.42 30.70 8.54
C ASN A 108 11.89 30.92 8.16
N ILE A 109 12.22 32.09 7.60
CA ILE A 109 13.59 32.49 7.25
C ILE A 109 14.53 32.42 8.48
N PHE A 110 14.11 32.94 9.64
CA PHE A 110 14.91 32.85 10.88
C PHE A 110 14.97 31.44 11.46
N GLU A 111 13.89 30.67 11.39
CA GLU A 111 13.86 29.27 11.85
C GLU A 111 14.83 28.39 11.03
N ASP A 112 14.95 28.65 9.73
CA ASP A 112 15.92 27.99 8.85
C ASP A 112 17.35 28.31 9.25
N ALA A 113 17.66 29.60 9.50
CA ALA A 113 18.98 30.03 9.95
C ALA A 113 19.36 29.43 11.31
N SER A 114 18.37 29.13 12.16
CA SER A 114 18.58 28.49 13.47
C SER A 114 18.75 26.96 13.42
N GLY A 115 18.61 26.33 12.25
CA GLY A 115 18.74 24.87 12.08
C GLY A 115 17.59 24.05 12.69
N ILE A 116 16.50 24.69 13.14
CA ILE A 116 15.35 24.01 13.79
C ILE A 116 14.46 23.30 12.75
N MET A 117 14.54 23.72 11.48
CA MET A 117 13.82 23.16 10.33
C MET A 117 13.77 21.63 10.30
N LYS A 118 14.92 20.95 10.48
CA LYS A 118 15.03 19.49 10.45
C LYS A 118 14.16 18.82 11.51
N TYR A 119 14.18 19.35 12.73
CA TYR A 119 13.38 18.83 13.84
C TYR A 119 11.88 19.07 13.61
N ARG A 120 11.52 20.24 13.08
CA ARG A 120 10.13 20.58 12.72
C ARG A 120 9.59 19.66 11.61
N MET A 121 10.38 19.41 10.56
CA MET A 121 10.00 18.47 9.50
C MET A 121 9.85 17.04 10.02
N ARG A 122 10.77 16.57 10.87
CA ARG A 122 10.68 15.24 11.51
C ARG A 122 9.46 15.12 12.41
N LYS A 123 9.15 16.16 13.19
CA LYS A 123 7.96 16.22 14.05
C LYS A 123 6.69 16.12 13.19
N GLN A 124 6.56 16.94 12.15
CA GLN A 124 5.38 16.95 11.28
C GLN A 124 5.20 15.61 10.55
N GLU A 125 6.29 14.97 10.10
CA GLU A 125 6.22 13.63 9.51
C GLU A 125 5.79 12.58 10.53
N SER A 126 6.29 12.66 11.75
CA SER A 126 5.95 11.73 12.82
C SER A 126 4.48 11.89 13.25
N GLU A 127 4.00 13.12 13.38
CA GLU A 127 2.58 13.42 13.65
C GLU A 127 1.67 12.88 12.54
N ARG A 128 2.06 13.03 11.27
CA ARG A 128 1.30 12.44 10.15
C ARG A 128 1.25 10.92 10.22
N LYS A 129 2.38 10.26 10.54
CA LYS A 129 2.45 8.80 10.69
C LYS A 129 1.62 8.32 11.87
N LEU A 130 1.63 9.05 12.98
CA LEU A 130 0.84 8.75 14.17
C LEU A 130 -0.65 8.81 13.83
N ASN A 131 -1.13 9.90 13.24
CA ASN A 131 -2.53 10.07 12.85
C ASN A 131 -2.99 8.96 11.89
N LEU A 132 -2.15 8.58 10.92
CA LEU A 132 -2.45 7.48 10.01
C LEU A 132 -2.56 6.13 10.74
N THR A 133 -1.69 5.90 11.73
CA THR A 133 -1.69 4.68 12.53
C THR A 133 -2.92 4.59 13.42
N GLU A 134 -3.33 5.71 14.03
CA GLU A 134 -4.57 5.78 14.81
C GLU A 134 -5.80 5.47 13.95
N GLN A 135 -5.89 6.03 12.75
CA GLN A 135 -6.96 5.72 11.80
C GLN A 135 -6.98 4.24 11.40
N ASN A 136 -5.80 3.64 11.16
CA ASN A 136 -5.69 2.22 10.87
C ASN A 136 -6.14 1.35 12.05
N LEU A 137 -5.80 1.73 13.28
CA LEU A 137 -6.19 1.00 14.48
C LEU A 137 -7.70 1.03 14.69
N LEU A 138 -8.34 2.19 14.49
CA LEU A 138 -9.80 2.31 14.52
C LEU A 138 -10.45 1.36 13.52
N ARG A 139 -9.97 1.35 12.27
CA ARG A 139 -10.49 0.45 11.23
C ARG A 139 -10.33 -1.02 11.58
N VAL A 140 -9.20 -1.40 12.17
CA VAL A 140 -8.98 -2.79 12.63
C VAL A 140 -9.95 -3.14 13.76
N GLY A 141 -10.17 -2.21 14.70
CA GLY A 141 -11.14 -2.38 15.79
C GLY A 141 -12.57 -2.62 15.29
N ASP A 142 -12.99 -1.87 14.27
CA ASP A 142 -14.29 -2.04 13.62
C ASP A 142 -14.43 -3.44 13.00
N ILE A 143 -13.43 -3.88 12.22
CA ILE A 143 -13.41 -5.20 11.58
C ILE A 143 -13.44 -6.33 12.62
N VAL A 144 -12.66 -6.22 13.69
CA VAL A 144 -12.64 -7.23 14.76
C VAL A 144 -14.01 -7.32 15.44
N SER A 145 -14.65 -6.18 15.69
CA SER A 145 -15.98 -6.12 16.30
C SER A 145 -17.04 -6.74 15.40
N GLU A 146 -16.99 -6.46 14.09
CA GLU A 146 -17.88 -7.07 13.10
C GLU A 146 -17.70 -8.59 13.03
N LEU A 147 -16.45 -9.07 12.93
CA LEU A 147 -16.16 -10.52 12.90
C LEU A 147 -16.62 -11.22 14.17
N ALA A 148 -16.45 -10.60 15.34
CA ALA A 148 -16.94 -11.14 16.61
C ALA A 148 -18.47 -11.31 16.64
N GLN A 149 -19.21 -10.38 16.01
CA GLN A 149 -20.66 -10.49 15.86
C GLN A 149 -21.06 -11.63 14.90
N GLN A 150 -20.31 -11.84 13.82
CA GLN A 150 -20.55 -12.92 12.86
C GLN A 150 -20.20 -14.31 13.42
N LEU A 151 -19.27 -14.41 14.36
CA LEU A 151 -18.79 -15.69 14.89
C LEU A 151 -19.88 -16.47 15.64
N LYS A 152 -20.68 -15.80 16.48
CA LYS A 152 -21.75 -16.42 17.28
C LYS A 152 -22.84 -17.14 16.45
N PRO A 153 -23.46 -16.51 15.42
CA PRO A 153 -24.42 -17.22 14.59
C PRO A 153 -23.77 -18.35 13.80
N LEU A 154 -22.53 -18.19 13.35
CA LEU A 154 -21.80 -19.23 12.61
C LEU A 154 -21.52 -20.46 13.47
N GLU A 155 -21.18 -20.26 14.75
CA GLU A 155 -21.01 -21.33 15.74
C GLU A 155 -22.32 -22.11 15.95
N LYS A 156 -23.45 -21.41 16.09
CA LYS A 156 -24.78 -22.05 16.19
C LYS A 156 -25.14 -22.84 14.93
N GLN A 157 -24.85 -22.29 13.75
CA GLN A 157 -25.07 -22.97 12.48
C GLN A 157 -24.22 -24.24 12.37
N ALA A 158 -22.95 -24.19 12.79
CA ALA A 158 -22.07 -25.35 12.84
C ALA A 158 -22.58 -26.43 13.80
N GLU A 159 -23.04 -26.05 15.00
CA GLU A 159 -23.61 -26.99 15.96
C GLU A 159 -24.88 -27.67 15.41
N THR A 160 -25.74 -26.90 14.75
CA THR A 160 -26.98 -27.41 14.13
C THR A 160 -26.67 -28.37 12.99
N ALA A 161 -25.72 -28.02 12.13
CA ALA A 161 -25.26 -28.87 11.03
C ALA A 161 -24.66 -30.19 11.54
N LYS A 162 -23.92 -30.15 12.67
CA LYS A 162 -23.38 -31.35 13.31
C LYS A 162 -24.49 -32.26 13.81
N LYS A 163 -25.49 -31.73 14.54
CA LYS A 163 -26.67 -32.50 15.00
C LYS A 163 -27.46 -33.10 13.82
N TYR A 164 -27.62 -32.34 12.73
CA TYR A 164 -28.26 -32.85 11.52
C TYR A 164 -27.51 -34.06 10.94
N LEU A 165 -26.18 -34.01 10.88
CA LEU A 165 -25.38 -35.15 10.40
C LEU A 165 -25.56 -36.37 11.32
N ASP A 166 -25.52 -36.17 12.64
CA ASP A 166 -25.73 -37.24 13.63
C ASP A 166 -27.10 -37.92 13.43
N TYR A 167 -28.18 -37.14 13.35
CA TYR A 167 -29.52 -37.67 13.10
C TYR A 167 -29.67 -38.32 11.72
N LYS A 168 -28.97 -37.82 10.70
CA LYS A 168 -28.97 -38.44 9.37
C LYS A 168 -28.30 -39.81 9.39
N TYR A 169 -27.24 -40.00 10.17
CA TYR A 169 -26.61 -41.31 10.34
C TYR A 169 -27.53 -42.28 11.09
N GLU A 170 -28.18 -41.83 12.15
CA GLU A 170 -29.13 -42.62 12.92
C GLU A 170 -30.33 -43.06 12.06
N LEU A 171 -30.94 -42.12 11.32
CA LEU A 171 -32.03 -42.39 10.39
C LEU A 171 -31.63 -43.43 9.36
N ARG A 172 -30.44 -43.29 8.75
CA ARG A 172 -29.94 -44.26 7.76
C ARG A 172 -29.79 -45.66 8.35
N GLY A 173 -29.37 -45.76 9.62
CA GLY A 173 -29.29 -47.05 10.32
C GLY A 173 -30.67 -47.70 10.49
N ILE A 174 -31.67 -46.92 10.89
CA ILE A 174 -33.06 -47.38 11.05
C ILE A 174 -33.66 -47.77 9.69
N GLU A 175 -33.46 -46.96 8.66
CA GLU A 175 -33.93 -47.26 7.29
C GLU A 175 -33.36 -48.58 6.77
N VAL A 176 -32.07 -48.83 6.96
CA VAL A 176 -31.44 -50.12 6.60
C VAL A 176 -32.07 -51.25 7.41
N GLY A 177 -32.29 -51.06 8.72
CA GLY A 177 -32.93 -52.06 9.57
C GLY A 177 -34.35 -52.42 9.10
N VAL A 178 -35.18 -51.44 8.78
CA VAL A 178 -36.54 -51.64 8.25
C VAL A 178 -36.51 -52.33 6.89
N LEU A 179 -35.56 -51.98 6.03
CA LEU A 179 -35.40 -52.65 4.73
C LEU A 179 -35.01 -54.12 4.89
N VAL A 180 -34.12 -54.46 5.84
CA VAL A 180 -33.75 -55.85 6.12
C VAL A 180 -34.94 -56.64 6.65
N ASP A 181 -35.67 -56.11 7.64
CA ASP A 181 -36.87 -56.76 8.19
C ASP A 181 -37.95 -56.99 7.11
N GLY A 182 -38.10 -56.02 6.19
CA GLY A 182 -38.98 -56.16 5.04
C GLY A 182 -38.55 -57.26 4.05
N ILE A 183 -37.24 -57.46 3.84
CA ILE A 183 -36.70 -58.55 3.02
C ILE A 183 -36.95 -59.89 3.71
N ASP A 184 -36.64 -60.01 5.00
CA ASP A 184 -36.84 -61.24 5.78
C ASP A 184 -38.32 -61.67 5.76
N PHE A 185 -39.25 -60.73 5.96
CA PHE A 185 -40.69 -61.00 5.87
C PHE A 185 -41.12 -61.45 4.46
N ALA A 186 -40.53 -60.86 3.41
CA ALA A 186 -40.80 -61.26 2.03
C ALA A 186 -40.26 -62.67 1.73
N GLU A 187 -39.09 -63.03 2.26
CA GLU A 187 -38.52 -64.38 2.14
C GLU A 187 -39.36 -65.43 2.87
N GLU A 188 -39.83 -65.14 4.08
CA GLU A 188 -40.75 -66.04 4.81
C GLU A 188 -42.06 -66.26 4.04
N ARG A 189 -42.63 -65.19 3.46
CA ARG A 189 -43.82 -65.32 2.61
C ARG A 189 -43.54 -66.12 1.35
N LEU A 190 -42.38 -65.93 0.72
CA LEU A 190 -41.98 -66.67 -0.46
C LEU A 190 -41.88 -68.17 -0.15
N LYS A 191 -41.25 -68.54 0.97
CA LYS A 191 -41.17 -69.93 1.45
C LYS A 191 -42.55 -70.55 1.63
N LYS A 192 -43.46 -69.88 2.33
CA LYS A 192 -44.83 -70.39 2.52
C LYS A 192 -45.54 -70.63 1.19
N ILE A 193 -45.42 -69.71 0.24
CA ILE A 193 -46.04 -69.85 -1.09
C ILE A 193 -45.40 -71.02 -1.87
N ILE A 194 -44.09 -71.23 -1.75
CA ILE A 194 -43.40 -72.37 -2.37
C ILE A 194 -43.88 -73.69 -1.75
N ASP A 195 -43.95 -73.77 -0.42
CA ASP A 195 -44.46 -74.94 0.31
C ASP A 195 -45.93 -75.24 -0.10
N ASP A 196 -46.78 -74.21 -0.19
CA ASP A 196 -48.16 -74.35 -0.64
C ASP A 196 -48.25 -74.87 -2.09
N ILE A 197 -47.35 -74.42 -2.98
CA ILE A 197 -47.27 -74.90 -4.36
C ILE A 197 -46.82 -76.37 -4.42
N GLU A 198 -45.85 -76.78 -3.60
CA GLU A 198 -45.40 -78.18 -3.51
C GLU A 198 -46.52 -79.11 -3.03
N ILE A 199 -47.31 -78.70 -2.03
CA ILE A 199 -48.48 -79.45 -1.57
C ILE A 199 -49.52 -79.59 -2.69
N LEU A 200 -49.85 -78.49 -3.37
CA LEU A 200 -50.81 -78.47 -4.48
C LEU A 200 -50.36 -79.27 -5.72
N THR A 201 -49.06 -79.51 -5.88
CA THR A 201 -48.51 -80.33 -6.96
C THR A 201 -48.44 -81.81 -6.61
N GLN A 202 -48.29 -82.18 -5.33
CA GLN A 202 -48.42 -83.56 -4.85
C GLN A 202 -49.86 -84.08 -4.86
N ASP A 203 -50.86 -83.22 -4.60
CA ASP A 203 -52.29 -83.59 -4.66
C ASP A 203 -52.82 -83.78 -6.10
N ARG A 204 -52.01 -83.47 -7.12
CA ARG A 204 -52.36 -83.57 -8.56
C ARG A 204 -51.80 -84.82 -9.27
N THR A 205 -51.12 -85.70 -8.55
CA THR A 205 -50.68 -87.04 -9.01
C THR A 205 -51.46 -88.12 -8.27
#